data_AF-A0A4D8XTG4-F1
#
_entry.id   AF-A0A4D8XTG4-F1
#
_cell.length_a   1.000
_cell.length_b   1.000
_cell.length_c   1.000
_cell.angle_alpha   90.00
_cell.angle_beta   90.00
_cell.angle_gamma   90.00
#
_symmetry.space_group_name_H-M   'P 1'
#
loop_
_entity.id
_entity.type
_entity.pdbx_description
1 polymer ?
#
loop_
_entity_poly.entity_id
_entity_poly.type
_entity_poly.pdbx_seq_one_letter_code
_entity_poly.pdbx_strand_id
1 'polypeptide(L)'
;YGIEVQKAADPLFPVEYLLVTLSEGIPLQPTPLFKAPLSFPPPLFHPNNSSLVEYFKDTLHLKAKELAASQMLSNANLLLFLSQSSLIFNETERTFLCKAISTSNAEMLTNFIDQSKSWQNIISAISESVAMSMNDHMSSSTSWTCKHCTFVNVLLGSGEQSCDMCGLPQ
;
A
#
# COMPACT_ATOMS: atom_id res chain seq x y z
N TYR A 1 -29.12 -35.70 25.85
CA TYR A 1 -30.38 -36.37 25.47
C TYR A 1 -30.76 -36.21 24.00
N GLY A 2 -30.19 -35.28 23.21
CA GLY A 2 -30.54 -35.19 21.78
C GLY A 2 -32.02 -34.90 21.53
N ILE A 3 -32.68 -34.26 22.49
CA ILE A 3 -34.11 -33.93 22.42
C ILE A 3 -34.23 -32.48 21.98
N GLU A 4 -34.96 -32.27 20.90
CA GLU A 4 -35.38 -30.95 20.48
C GLU A 4 -36.63 -30.54 21.25
N VAL A 5 -36.64 -29.32 21.80
CA VAL A 5 -37.77 -28.75 22.53
C VAL A 5 -38.13 -27.42 21.89
N GLN A 6 -39.36 -27.30 21.39
CA GLN A 6 -39.89 -26.05 20.87
C GLN A 6 -40.27 -25.11 22.02
N LYS A 7 -39.88 -23.84 21.92
CA LYS A 7 -40.22 -22.78 22.88
C LYS A 7 -40.67 -21.52 22.14
N ALA A 8 -41.55 -20.74 22.74
CA ALA A 8 -41.92 -19.42 22.22
C ALA A 8 -40.70 -18.49 22.26
N ALA A 9 -40.50 -17.71 21.20
CA ALA A 9 -39.36 -16.81 21.05
C ALA A 9 -39.61 -15.40 21.62
N ASP A 10 -40.84 -15.10 22.06
CA ASP A 10 -41.22 -13.79 22.56
C ASP A 10 -40.89 -13.61 24.05
N PRO A 11 -40.46 -12.40 24.49
CA PRO A 11 -40.10 -11.24 23.66
C PRO A 11 -38.65 -11.31 23.13
N LEU A 12 -37.84 -12.27 23.61
CA LEU A 12 -36.43 -12.45 23.28
C LEU A 12 -36.08 -13.94 23.24
N PHE A 13 -35.21 -14.32 22.30
CA PHE A 13 -34.64 -15.66 22.21
C PHE A 13 -33.13 -15.61 21.97
N PRO A 14 -32.39 -16.71 22.23
CA PRO A 14 -30.93 -16.72 22.14
C PRO A 14 -30.42 -16.63 20.69
N VAL A 15 -29.39 -15.81 20.46
CA VAL A 15 -28.82 -15.57 19.11
C VAL A 15 -28.10 -16.78 18.55
N GLU A 16 -27.67 -17.72 19.39
CA GLU A 16 -26.94 -18.92 19.03
C GLU A 16 -27.74 -19.82 18.09
N TYR A 17 -29.08 -19.76 18.14
CA TYR A 17 -29.96 -20.45 17.20
C TYR A 17 -29.94 -19.87 15.78
N LEU A 18 -29.37 -18.67 15.60
CA LEU A 18 -29.18 -18.00 14.31
C LEU A 18 -27.77 -18.21 13.73
N LEU A 19 -26.87 -18.84 14.49
CA LEU A 19 -25.47 -18.96 14.14
C LEU A 19 -25.12 -20.39 13.74
N VAL A 20 -24.25 -20.50 12.73
CA VAL A 20 -23.57 -21.74 12.38
C VAL A 20 -22.07 -21.53 12.53
N THR A 21 -21.37 -22.52 13.06
CA THR A 21 -19.91 -22.47 13.17
C THR A 21 -19.28 -22.98 11.87
N LEU A 22 -18.26 -22.28 11.40
CA LEU A 22 -17.46 -22.68 10.24
C LEU A 22 -16.06 -23.09 10.72
N SER A 23 -15.50 -24.12 10.10
CA SER A 23 -14.10 -24.47 10.29
C SER A 23 -13.21 -23.52 9.50
N GLU A 24 -12.19 -22.97 10.15
CA GLU A 24 -11.17 -22.15 9.51
C GLU A 24 -9.86 -22.94 9.35
N GLY A 25 -9.07 -22.59 8.33
CA GLY A 25 -7.79 -23.23 8.08
C GLY A 25 -6.94 -22.47 7.07
N ILE A 26 -5.63 -22.63 7.21
CA ILE A 26 -4.63 -22.12 6.27
C ILE A 26 -4.01 -23.33 5.56
N PRO A 27 -3.87 -23.32 4.22
CA PRO A 27 -3.23 -24.43 3.51
C PRO A 27 -1.80 -24.68 4.00
N LEU A 28 -1.44 -25.95 4.21
CA LEU A 28 -0.06 -26.34 4.60
C LEU A 28 0.97 -25.92 3.55
N GLN A 29 0.58 -25.90 2.28
CA GLN A 29 1.37 -25.41 1.16
C GLN A 29 0.61 -24.26 0.49
N PRO A 30 0.82 -23.01 0.92
CA PRO A 30 0.07 -21.88 0.41
C PRO A 30 0.52 -21.53 -1.02
N THR A 31 -0.44 -21.51 -1.94
CA THR A 31 -0.27 -20.97 -3.30
C THR A 31 -1.15 -19.74 -3.47
N PRO A 32 -0.81 -18.60 -2.83
CA PRO A 32 -1.65 -17.42 -2.85
C PRO A 32 -1.74 -16.83 -4.25
N LEU A 33 -2.90 -16.26 -4.57
CA LEU A 33 -3.15 -15.57 -5.84
C LEU A 33 -2.27 -14.32 -5.98
N PHE A 34 -2.18 -13.55 -4.90
CA PHE A 34 -1.34 -12.35 -4.80
C PHE A 34 -0.05 -12.71 -4.08
N LYS A 35 1.06 -12.61 -4.80
CA LYS A 35 2.39 -13.03 -4.31
C LYS A 35 3.22 -11.85 -3.83
N ALA A 36 2.78 -10.62 -4.09
CA ALA A 36 3.46 -9.43 -3.62
C ALA A 36 3.46 -9.38 -2.08
N PRO A 37 4.55 -8.89 -1.46
CA PRO A 37 4.49 -8.50 -0.07
C PRO A 37 3.42 -7.41 0.15
N LEU A 38 2.86 -7.36 1.36
CA LEU A 38 1.83 -6.39 1.80
C LEU A 38 2.42 -4.98 2.02
N SER A 39 3.34 -4.53 1.18
CA SER A 39 3.97 -3.22 1.30
C SER A 39 3.02 -2.07 0.91
N PHE A 40 1.97 -2.34 0.11
CA PHE A 40 0.97 -1.33 -0.23
C PHE A 40 -0.15 -1.31 0.84
N PRO A 41 -0.43 -0.15 1.45
CA PRO A 41 -1.42 -0.09 2.52
C PRO A 41 -2.82 -0.51 2.04
N PRO A 42 -3.72 -0.95 2.93
CA PRO A 42 -5.10 -1.19 2.56
C PRO A 42 -5.83 0.10 2.16
N PRO A 43 -6.85 0.05 1.29
CA PRO A 43 -7.57 1.22 0.78
C PRO A 43 -8.11 2.19 1.85
N LEU A 44 -8.50 1.67 3.03
CA LEU A 44 -9.01 2.47 4.15
C LEU A 44 -7.95 3.41 4.78
N PHE A 45 -6.66 3.19 4.49
CA PHE A 45 -5.55 4.02 4.98
C PHE A 45 -5.05 5.04 3.95
N HIS A 46 -5.83 5.32 2.90
CA HIS A 46 -5.47 6.26 1.84
C HIS A 46 -6.31 7.54 1.96
N PRO A 47 -6.02 8.44 2.92
CA PRO A 47 -6.74 9.71 2.98
C PRO A 47 -6.39 10.62 1.79
N ASN A 48 -5.24 10.41 1.13
CA ASN A 48 -4.75 11.24 0.01
C ASN A 48 -3.97 10.41 -1.05
N ASN A 49 -3.84 10.95 -2.27
CA ASN A 49 -3.08 10.38 -3.41
C ASN A 49 -1.56 10.26 -3.17
N SER A 50 -1.04 10.69 -2.01
CA SER A 50 0.39 10.63 -1.66
C SER A 50 0.91 9.21 -1.45
N SER A 51 0.00 8.26 -1.16
CA SER A 51 0.29 6.85 -0.90
C SER A 51 0.96 6.12 -2.06
N LEU A 52 0.59 6.42 -3.31
CA LEU A 52 1.29 5.86 -4.46
C LEU A 52 2.72 6.36 -4.52
N VAL A 53 2.93 7.68 -4.49
CA VAL A 53 4.28 8.24 -4.63
C VAL A 53 5.19 7.75 -3.50
N GLU A 54 4.69 7.64 -2.27
CA GLU A 54 5.45 7.11 -1.12
C GLU A 54 5.75 5.62 -1.26
N TYR A 55 4.73 4.80 -1.55
CA TYR A 55 4.92 3.36 -1.80
C TYR A 55 5.91 3.11 -2.93
N PHE A 56 5.77 3.86 -4.00
CA PHE A 56 6.63 3.77 -5.16
C PHE A 56 7.99 4.41 -4.88
N LYS A 57 8.16 5.42 -4.02
CA LYS A 57 9.50 5.89 -3.61
C LYS A 57 10.29 4.76 -2.95
N ASP A 58 9.70 4.12 -1.95
CA ASP A 58 10.34 3.06 -1.18
C ASP A 58 10.58 1.79 -2.03
N THR A 59 9.70 1.53 -3.01
CA THR A 59 9.79 0.34 -3.88
C THR A 59 10.56 0.58 -5.20
N LEU A 60 10.57 1.81 -5.75
CA LEU A 60 11.27 2.25 -6.99
C LEU A 60 12.64 2.89 -6.73
N HIS A 61 13.21 2.80 -5.54
CA HIS A 61 14.63 3.14 -5.34
C HIS A 61 15.60 2.34 -6.25
N LEU A 62 15.10 1.45 -7.11
CA LEU A 62 15.90 0.65 -8.00
C LEU A 62 15.38 0.72 -9.44
N LYS A 63 16.30 1.09 -10.34
CA LYS A 63 16.37 0.69 -11.76
C LYS A 63 16.39 -0.86 -11.95
N ALA A 64 15.71 -1.63 -11.10
CA ALA A 64 15.83 -3.08 -11.05
C ALA A 64 14.63 -3.75 -11.73
N LYS A 65 14.89 -4.24 -12.95
CA LYS A 65 14.37 -5.47 -13.62
C LYS A 65 12.86 -5.78 -13.52
N GLU A 66 12.30 -6.23 -14.64
CA GLU A 66 10.95 -6.83 -14.83
C GLU A 66 10.40 -7.67 -13.66
N LEU A 67 11.28 -8.33 -12.89
CA LEU A 67 10.93 -9.15 -11.73
C LEU A 67 10.30 -8.34 -10.58
N ALA A 68 10.76 -7.10 -10.34
CA ALA A 68 10.20 -6.25 -9.28
C ALA A 68 8.81 -5.74 -9.68
N ALA A 69 8.64 -5.30 -10.93
CA ALA A 69 7.38 -4.77 -11.43
C ALA A 69 6.28 -5.85 -11.53
N SER A 70 6.62 -7.07 -11.95
CA SER A 70 5.68 -8.19 -11.99
C SER A 70 5.23 -8.63 -10.60
N GLN A 71 6.14 -8.62 -9.62
CA GLN A 71 5.78 -8.86 -8.22
C GLN A 71 4.89 -7.74 -7.68
N MET A 72 5.16 -6.48 -8.01
CA MET A 72 4.34 -5.34 -7.55
C MET A 72 2.90 -5.40 -8.08
N LEU A 73 2.71 -5.73 -9.35
CA LEU A 73 1.37 -5.85 -9.94
C LEU A 73 0.55 -7.00 -9.32
N SER A 74 1.21 -8.00 -8.72
CA SER A 74 0.57 -9.08 -7.97
C SER A 74 0.15 -8.65 -6.53
N ASN A 75 -0.26 -7.39 -6.35
CA ASN A 75 -0.73 -6.84 -5.08
C ASN A 75 -2.22 -6.43 -5.17
N ALA A 76 -3.07 -7.06 -4.37
CA ALA A 76 -4.52 -6.82 -4.39
C ALA A 76 -4.89 -5.36 -4.08
N ASN A 77 -4.25 -4.74 -3.08
CA ASN A 77 -4.57 -3.38 -2.66
C ASN A 77 -4.17 -2.36 -3.74
N LEU A 78 -3.01 -2.57 -4.39
CA LEU A 78 -2.59 -1.75 -5.51
C LEU A 78 -3.58 -1.83 -6.68
N LEU A 79 -4.04 -3.04 -7.03
CA LEU A 79 -5.03 -3.22 -8.10
C LEU A 79 -6.36 -2.55 -7.76
N LEU A 80 -6.82 -2.67 -6.51
CA LEU A 80 -8.02 -1.99 -6.05
C LEU A 80 -7.86 -0.48 -6.19
N PHE A 81 -6.74 0.08 -5.72
CA PHE A 81 -6.44 1.50 -5.87
C PHE A 81 -6.46 1.94 -7.34
N LEU A 82 -5.74 1.23 -8.21
CA LEU A 82 -5.67 1.53 -9.65
C LEU A 82 -7.03 1.34 -10.36
N SER A 83 -7.89 0.46 -9.84
CA SER A 83 -9.24 0.25 -10.39
C SER A 83 -10.23 1.34 -9.99
N GLN A 84 -10.04 1.97 -8.83
CA GLN A 84 -10.89 3.07 -8.36
C GLN A 84 -10.63 4.36 -9.14
N SER A 85 -9.39 4.56 -9.58
CA SER A 85 -9.06 5.59 -10.55
C SER A 85 -9.56 5.17 -11.94
N SER A 86 -10.78 5.57 -12.27
CA SER A 86 -11.49 5.27 -13.53
C SER A 86 -10.76 5.70 -14.83
N LEU A 87 -9.62 6.38 -14.70
CA LEU A 87 -8.87 6.98 -15.81
C LEU A 87 -7.58 6.23 -16.16
N ILE A 88 -7.19 5.21 -15.38
CA ILE A 88 -5.86 4.61 -15.53
C ILE A 88 -5.86 3.46 -16.53
N PHE A 89 -6.66 2.41 -16.33
CA PHE A 89 -6.67 1.26 -17.23
C PHE A 89 -8.01 1.10 -17.94
N ASN A 90 -7.96 0.85 -19.25
CA ASN A 90 -9.16 0.47 -20.00
C ASN A 90 -9.62 -0.95 -19.65
N GLU A 91 -10.81 -1.35 -20.11
CA GLU A 91 -11.38 -2.67 -19.81
C GLU A 91 -10.53 -3.84 -20.33
N THR A 92 -9.89 -3.67 -21.50
CA THR A 92 -9.01 -4.68 -22.10
C THR A 92 -7.76 -4.89 -21.24
N GLU A 93 -7.11 -3.80 -20.82
CA GLU A 93 -5.94 -3.82 -19.95
C GLU A 93 -6.26 -4.44 -18.59
N ARG A 94 -7.41 -4.09 -17.99
CA ARG A 94 -7.87 -4.69 -16.73
C ARG A 94 -8.11 -6.19 -16.87
N THR A 95 -8.79 -6.61 -17.93
CA THR A 95 -9.07 -8.03 -18.19
C THR A 95 -7.79 -8.81 -18.41
N PHE A 96 -6.85 -8.24 -19.17
CA PHE A 96 -5.54 -8.83 -19.40
C PHE A 96 -4.74 -8.99 -18.11
N LEU A 97 -4.67 -7.93 -17.29
CA LEU A 97 -3.97 -7.93 -16.02
C LEU A 97 -4.57 -8.93 -15.03
N CYS A 98 -5.90 -8.95 -14.89
CA CYS A 98 -6.60 -9.93 -14.05
C CYS A 98 -6.29 -11.38 -14.50
N LYS A 99 -6.26 -11.65 -15.80
CA LYS A 99 -5.91 -12.97 -16.34
C LYS A 99 -4.45 -13.32 -16.06
N ALA A 100 -3.53 -12.38 -16.25
CA ALA A 100 -2.10 -12.58 -15.99
C ALA A 100 -1.83 -12.95 -14.53
N ILE A 101 -2.48 -12.25 -13.59
CA ILE A 101 -2.36 -12.50 -12.14
C ILE A 101 -3.04 -13.82 -11.76
N SER A 102 -4.26 -14.06 -12.27
CA SER A 102 -5.04 -15.26 -11.93
C SER A 102 -4.37 -16.55 -12.38
N THR A 103 -3.61 -16.49 -13.47
CA THR A 103 -2.83 -17.63 -13.99
C THR A 103 -1.40 -17.67 -13.46
N SER A 104 -1.00 -16.74 -12.58
CA SER A 104 0.39 -16.59 -12.12
C SER A 104 1.41 -16.56 -13.28
N ASN A 105 1.03 -16.04 -14.44
CA ASN A 105 1.86 -16.06 -15.63
C ASN A 105 2.74 -14.81 -15.68
N ALA A 106 4.04 -15.00 -15.39
CA ALA A 106 5.03 -13.94 -15.37
C ALA A 106 5.23 -13.29 -16.76
N GLU A 107 5.21 -14.07 -17.84
CA GLU A 107 5.40 -13.55 -19.21
C GLU A 107 4.26 -12.63 -19.64
N MET A 108 3.02 -12.95 -19.25
CA MET A 108 1.90 -12.05 -19.49
C MET A 108 2.06 -10.74 -18.71
N LEU A 109 2.54 -10.80 -17.47
CA LEU A 109 2.81 -9.60 -16.68
C LEU A 109 3.93 -8.73 -17.26
N THR A 110 5.03 -9.33 -17.71
CA THR A 110 6.13 -8.58 -18.35
C THR A 110 5.66 -7.94 -19.66
N ASN A 111 4.92 -8.68 -20.48
CA ASN A 111 4.32 -8.14 -21.70
C ASN A 111 3.40 -6.95 -21.39
N PHE A 112 2.57 -7.03 -20.34
CA PHE A 112 1.76 -5.90 -19.90
C PHE A 112 2.62 -4.68 -19.54
N ILE A 113 3.67 -4.87 -18.75
CA ILE A 113 4.58 -3.81 -18.32
C ILE A 113 5.25 -3.12 -19.52
N ASP A 114 5.65 -3.89 -20.52
CA ASP A 114 6.35 -3.38 -21.70
C ASP A 114 5.41 -2.67 -22.69
N GLN A 115 4.20 -3.17 -22.88
CA GLN A 115 3.28 -2.70 -23.92
C GLN A 115 2.21 -1.72 -23.44
N SER A 116 1.88 -1.73 -22.14
CA SER A 116 0.84 -0.85 -21.61
C SER A 116 1.33 0.59 -21.53
N LYS A 117 0.78 1.43 -22.42
CA LYS A 117 0.97 2.89 -22.36
C LYS A 117 0.46 3.47 -21.04
N SER A 118 -0.65 2.94 -20.53
CA SER A 118 -1.24 3.34 -19.26
C SER A 118 -0.25 3.11 -18.10
N TRP A 119 0.38 1.94 -18.06
CA TRP A 119 1.43 1.64 -17.07
C TRP A 119 2.65 2.56 -17.20
N GLN A 120 3.14 2.77 -18.42
CA GLN A 120 4.27 3.66 -18.67
C GLN A 120 3.98 5.11 -18.21
N ASN A 121 2.76 5.60 -18.42
CA ASN A 121 2.35 6.93 -17.98
C ASN A 121 2.35 7.06 -16.45
N ILE A 122 1.85 6.05 -15.73
CA ILE A 122 1.87 6.03 -14.25
C ILE A 122 3.31 6.09 -13.74
N ILE A 123 4.19 5.23 -14.26
CA ILE A 123 5.59 5.18 -13.83
C ILE A 123 6.30 6.50 -14.14
N SER A 124 6.00 7.12 -15.28
CA SER A 124 6.58 8.42 -15.65
C SER A 124 6.12 9.54 -14.71
N ALA A 125 4.81 9.66 -14.46
CA ALA A 125 4.25 10.67 -13.56
C ALA A 125 4.75 10.52 -12.12
N ILE A 126 4.88 9.28 -11.64
CA ILE A 126 5.45 8.99 -10.33
C ILE A 126 6.94 9.35 -10.29
N SER A 127 7.70 8.99 -11.33
CA SER A 127 9.14 9.29 -11.41
C SER A 127 9.41 10.79 -11.39
N GLU A 128 8.59 11.57 -12.11
CA GLU A 128 8.65 13.05 -12.07
C GLU A 128 8.35 13.57 -10.66
N SER A 129 7.31 13.06 -10.02
CA SER A 129 6.93 13.44 -8.65
C SER A 129 8.02 13.09 -7.62
N VAL A 130 8.70 11.96 -7.81
CA VAL A 130 9.85 11.53 -6.98
C VAL A 130 11.03 12.46 -7.19
N ALA A 131 11.38 12.78 -8.43
CA ALA A 131 12.50 13.66 -8.76
C ALA A 131 12.32 15.08 -8.18
N MET A 132 11.10 15.61 -8.24
CA MET A 132 10.76 16.89 -7.60
C MET A 132 10.94 16.85 -6.08
N SER A 133 10.52 15.75 -5.43
CA SER A 133 10.70 15.57 -3.98
C SER A 133 12.16 15.44 -3.55
N MET A 134 13.05 14.95 -4.43
CA MET A 134 14.48 14.84 -4.14
C MET A 134 15.24 16.17 -4.30
N ASN A 135 14.78 17.06 -5.18
CA ASN A 135 15.39 18.38 -5.36
C ASN A 135 15.11 19.33 -4.19
N ASP A 136 14.01 19.14 -3.44
CA ASP A 136 13.74 19.89 -2.20
C ASP A 136 14.72 19.55 -1.06
N HIS A 137 15.48 18.45 -1.19
CA HIS A 137 16.47 18.02 -0.20
C HIS A 137 17.90 18.56 -0.43
N MET A 138 18.12 19.39 -1.47
CA MET A 138 19.37 20.18 -1.62
C MET A 138 19.29 21.52 -0.86
N SER A 139 18.68 21.51 0.31
CA SER A 139 19.03 22.42 1.41
C SER A 139 19.28 21.52 2.62
N SER A 140 20.56 21.30 2.96
CA SER A 140 20.95 20.41 4.05
C SER A 140 20.56 21.00 5.41
N SER A 141 19.30 20.88 5.78
CA SER A 141 18.82 21.22 7.11
C SER A 141 19.24 20.11 8.07
N THR A 142 20.28 20.38 8.85
CA THR A 142 20.76 19.44 9.88
C THR A 142 19.76 19.46 11.03
N SER A 143 19.15 18.33 11.41
CA SER A 143 18.24 18.28 12.55
C SER A 143 18.91 17.71 13.81
N TRP A 144 18.50 18.18 14.99
CA TRP A 144 18.97 17.66 16.27
C TRP A 144 17.84 17.51 17.30
N THR A 145 17.92 16.49 18.13
CA THR A 145 16.92 16.22 19.19
C THR A 145 17.30 16.93 20.48
N CYS A 146 16.39 17.75 21.02
CA CYS A 146 16.56 18.44 22.29
C CYS A 146 16.66 17.47 23.45
N LYS A 147 17.74 17.58 24.25
CA LYS A 147 17.95 16.74 25.43
C LYS A 147 16.97 17.04 26.58
N HIS A 148 16.29 18.19 26.53
CA HIS A 148 15.39 18.63 27.60
C HIS A 148 13.93 18.27 27.36
N CYS A 149 13.43 18.46 26.13
CA CYS A 149 12.02 18.25 25.79
C CYS A 149 11.79 17.24 24.67
N THR A 150 12.85 16.59 24.16
CA THR A 150 12.83 15.60 23.06
C THR A 150 12.36 16.13 21.70
N PHE A 151 12.09 17.43 21.59
CA PHE A 151 11.70 18.06 20.32
C PHE A 151 12.82 17.99 19.28
N VAL A 152 12.46 17.76 18.02
CA VAL A 152 13.41 17.72 16.90
C VAL A 152 13.48 19.11 16.26
N ASN A 153 14.60 19.81 16.47
CA ASN A 153 14.84 21.14 15.91
C ASN A 153 15.50 21.00 14.52
N VAL A 154 15.26 21.97 13.64
CA VAL A 154 15.77 22.00 12.26
C VAL A 154 16.73 23.18 12.11
N LEU A 155 17.99 22.91 11.73
CA LEU A 155 18.98 24.00 11.58
C LEU A 155 18.79 24.79 10.29
N LEU A 156 18.32 26.02 10.46
CA LEU A 156 18.38 27.07 9.46
C LEU A 156 19.58 27.96 9.82
N GLY A 157 20.63 27.93 9.00
CA GLY A 157 21.94 28.46 9.35
C GLY A 157 21.94 29.88 9.92
N SER A 158 22.24 30.03 11.21
CA SER A 158 23.16 31.02 11.80
C SER A 158 23.15 30.93 13.34
N GLY A 159 24.33 30.70 13.93
CA GLY A 159 24.77 31.38 15.14
C GLY A 159 24.34 30.90 16.53
N GLU A 160 23.06 30.66 16.82
CA GLU A 160 22.60 30.41 18.21
C GLU A 160 21.57 29.27 18.28
N GLN A 161 21.88 28.23 19.06
CA GLN A 161 21.17 26.94 19.05
C GLN A 161 20.29 26.78 20.30
N SER A 162 19.27 27.61 20.45
CA SER A 162 18.19 27.36 21.41
C SER A 162 17.11 26.48 20.80
N CYS A 163 16.53 25.56 21.57
CA CYS A 163 15.43 24.73 21.12
C CYS A 163 14.15 25.56 20.92
N ASP A 164 13.46 25.37 19.80
CA ASP A 164 12.25 26.12 19.42
C ASP A 164 11.08 25.92 20.38
N MET A 165 11.00 24.75 21.03
CA MET A 165 9.90 24.43 21.95
C MET A 165 10.13 24.87 23.39
N CYS A 166 11.36 24.81 23.88
CA CYS A 166 11.66 25.11 25.29
C CYS A 166 12.57 26.32 25.50
N GLY A 167 13.12 26.91 24.43
CA GLY A 167 14.03 28.06 24.48
C GLY A 167 15.39 27.77 25.11
N LEU A 168 15.69 26.52 25.47
CA LEU A 168 16.95 26.15 26.12
C LEU A 168 18.04 25.85 25.08
N PRO A 169 19.31 26.22 25.35
CA PRO A 169 20.43 25.86 24.48
C PRO A 169 20.61 24.33 24.38
N GLN A 170 21.27 23.89 23.32
CA GLN A 170 21.59 22.47 23.05
C GLN A 170 22.33 21.74 24.18
#